data_AF-A0A7C1ESH6-F1
#
_entry.id   AF-A0A7C1ESH6-F1
#
_cell.length_a   1.000
_cell.length_b   1.000
_cell.length_c   1.000
_cell.angle_alpha   90.00
_cell.angle_beta   90.00
_cell.angle_gamma   90.00
#
_symmetry.space_group_name_H-M   'P 1'
#
loop_
_entity.id
_entity.type
_entity.pdbx_description
1 polymer ?
#
loop_
_entity_poly.entity_id
_entity_poly.type
_entity_poly.pdbx_seq_one_letter_code
_entity_poly.pdbx_strand_id
1 'polypeptide(L)'
;MTRVFIDEFIDPFFEEIIDNYRNAFLRGQFFWCHFPYIHENLEIWRPVSYDGTQTRASHFQISSAGEDAFNRSMPLYNPKLETDEEFIVVRAKRRPIILITPSPEEIRTNLLRGGTKINRHLCLVAPLYSVIGKYGNIKFPQEFIDRVRLMEFPQFFFIPENTKYGIRSSILRLDSLQAVFENHLDPLPLKLSKLAIDILQGQIECFINGKENTNYETLRELLLNPD
;
A
#
# COMPACT_ATOMS: atom_id res chain seq x y z
N MET A 1 -15.23 3.55 -33.08
CA MET A 1 -13.89 2.92 -33.12
C MET A 1 -13.81 1.76 -32.13
N THR A 2 -12.84 0.85 -32.24
CA THR A 2 -12.60 -0.16 -31.19
C THR A 2 -12.18 0.57 -29.91
N ARG A 3 -12.85 0.26 -28.80
CA ARG A 3 -12.53 0.85 -27.49
C ARG A 3 -11.11 0.44 -27.08
N VAL A 4 -10.25 1.40 -26.75
CA VAL A 4 -8.87 1.18 -26.29
C VAL A 4 -8.86 1.27 -24.77
N PHE A 5 -8.05 0.44 -24.12
CA PHE A 5 -7.84 0.47 -22.67
C PHE A 5 -6.49 1.08 -22.28
N ILE A 6 -6.33 1.52 -21.02
CA ILE A 6 -5.06 2.15 -20.57
C ILE A 6 -3.82 1.26 -20.80
N ASP A 7 -3.94 -0.04 -20.55
CA ASP A 7 -2.85 -1.01 -20.72
C ASP A 7 -2.53 -1.30 -22.19
N GLU A 8 -3.40 -0.91 -23.11
CA GLU A 8 -3.19 -0.98 -24.56
C GLU A 8 -2.68 0.35 -25.12
N PHE A 9 -3.02 1.47 -24.46
CA PHE A 9 -2.56 2.80 -24.81
C PHE A 9 -1.09 3.04 -24.42
N ILE A 10 -0.65 2.49 -23.29
CA ILE A 10 0.71 2.68 -22.77
C ILE A 10 1.60 1.52 -23.21
N ASP A 11 2.53 1.79 -24.14
CA ASP A 11 3.53 0.82 -24.58
C ASP A 11 4.95 1.46 -24.61
N PRO A 12 5.94 0.94 -23.85
CA PRO A 12 5.80 -0.15 -22.88
C PRO A 12 5.12 0.32 -21.58
N PHE A 13 4.39 -0.58 -20.92
CA PHE A 13 3.81 -0.32 -19.59
C PHE A 13 4.85 -0.42 -18.46
N PHE A 14 5.86 -1.26 -18.65
CA PHE A 14 6.88 -1.58 -17.65
C PHE A 14 8.29 -1.30 -18.16
N GLU A 15 9.18 -1.01 -17.23
CA GLU A 15 10.62 -0.89 -17.45
C GLU A 15 11.38 -1.76 -16.44
N GLU A 16 12.46 -2.40 -16.89
CA GLU A 16 13.38 -3.12 -16.00
C GLU A 16 14.40 -2.17 -15.37
N ILE A 17 14.71 -2.43 -14.10
CA ILE A 17 15.76 -1.71 -13.38
C ILE A 17 17.03 -2.56 -13.46
N ILE A 18 17.98 -2.14 -14.29
CA ILE A 18 19.20 -2.92 -14.60
C ILE A 18 20.13 -2.98 -13.38
N ASP A 19 20.38 -1.84 -12.74
CA ASP A 19 21.35 -1.73 -11.64
C ASP A 19 20.72 -1.19 -10.35
N ASN A 20 21.24 -1.64 -9.21
CA ASN A 20 20.92 -1.15 -7.87
C ASN A 20 19.42 -1.18 -7.48
N TYR A 21 18.58 -1.99 -8.13
CA TYR A 21 17.14 -2.06 -7.84
C TYR A 21 16.82 -2.36 -6.37
N ARG A 22 17.74 -3.03 -5.66
CA ARG A 22 17.59 -3.36 -4.23
C ARG A 22 17.63 -2.13 -3.32
N ASN A 23 18.29 -1.06 -3.75
CA ASN A 23 18.48 0.16 -2.95
C ASN A 23 17.98 1.43 -3.66
N ALA A 24 17.40 1.32 -4.85
CA ALA A 24 17.03 2.49 -5.65
C ALA A 24 15.75 3.19 -5.14
N PHE A 25 14.80 2.45 -4.58
CA PHE A 25 13.51 2.96 -4.08
C PHE A 25 12.87 3.98 -5.03
N LEU A 26 12.67 3.58 -6.29
CA LEU A 26 12.16 4.48 -7.31
C LEU A 26 10.63 4.57 -7.26
N ARG A 27 10.07 5.76 -7.48
CA ARG A 27 8.62 5.91 -7.72
C ARG A 27 8.21 4.99 -8.87
N GLY A 28 7.11 4.27 -8.69
CA GLY A 28 6.61 3.28 -9.64
C GLY A 28 7.29 1.91 -9.56
N GLN A 29 8.31 1.72 -8.70
CA GLN A 29 8.96 0.42 -8.51
C GLN A 29 8.06 -0.56 -7.75
N PHE A 30 8.13 -1.83 -8.13
CA PHE A 30 7.38 -2.91 -7.49
C PHE A 30 8.18 -3.53 -6.35
N PHE A 31 7.48 -3.87 -5.26
CA PHE A 31 8.03 -4.61 -4.13
C PHE A 31 7.03 -5.67 -3.67
N TRP A 32 7.48 -6.69 -2.94
CA TRP A 32 6.63 -7.49 -2.08
C TRP A 32 6.64 -6.93 -0.66
N CYS A 33 5.50 -6.94 0.00
CA CYS A 33 5.38 -6.55 1.41
C CYS A 33 4.27 -7.33 2.12
N HIS A 34 4.41 -7.55 3.42
CA HIS A 34 3.30 -8.01 4.27
C HIS A 34 2.36 -6.83 4.54
N PHE A 35 1.28 -6.76 3.77
CA PHE A 35 0.34 -5.65 3.82
C PHE A 35 -0.77 -5.92 4.84
N PRO A 36 -0.92 -5.11 5.90
CA PRO A 36 -1.93 -5.31 6.94
C PRO A 36 -3.34 -4.89 6.48
N TYR A 37 -4.35 -5.64 6.92
CA TYR A 37 -5.76 -5.32 6.72
C TYR A 37 -6.29 -4.41 7.82
N ILE A 38 -5.80 -3.16 7.84
CA ILE A 38 -6.14 -2.16 8.87
C ILE A 38 -7.62 -1.72 8.90
N HIS A 39 -8.44 -2.19 7.95
CA HIS A 39 -9.87 -1.91 7.85
C HIS A 39 -10.75 -3.03 8.43
N GLU A 40 -10.15 -4.13 8.92
CA GLU A 40 -10.87 -5.17 9.64
C GLU A 40 -11.24 -4.69 11.06
N ASN A 41 -12.04 -5.48 11.79
CA ASN A 41 -12.48 -5.13 13.15
C ASN A 41 -11.28 -4.88 14.06
N LEU A 42 -11.41 -3.92 14.97
CA LEU A 42 -10.39 -3.63 15.96
C LEU A 42 -10.34 -4.77 17.00
N GLU A 43 -9.34 -5.63 16.86
CA GLU A 43 -9.02 -6.71 17.79
C GLU A 43 -7.73 -6.41 18.55
N ILE A 44 -7.67 -6.85 19.80
CA ILE A 44 -6.55 -6.61 20.70
C ILE A 44 -6.05 -7.91 21.32
N TRP A 45 -4.75 -7.99 21.55
CA TRP A 45 -4.06 -9.11 22.18
C TRP A 45 -3.85 -8.81 23.66
N ARG A 46 -4.82 -9.20 24.50
CA ARG A 46 -4.83 -8.86 25.92
C ARG A 46 -4.32 -10.01 26.79
N PRO A 47 -3.60 -9.71 27.89
CA PRO A 47 -3.28 -10.70 28.91
C PRO A 47 -4.53 -11.35 29.48
N VAL A 48 -4.55 -12.68 29.56
CA VAL A 48 -5.59 -13.41 30.32
C VAL A 48 -5.21 -13.62 31.79
N SER A 49 -3.94 -13.43 32.12
CA SER A 49 -3.39 -13.55 33.45
C SER A 49 -2.14 -12.69 33.59
N TYR A 50 -1.92 -12.15 34.78
CA TYR A 50 -0.72 -11.38 35.11
C TYR A 50 0.14 -12.10 36.14
N ASP A 51 1.40 -11.70 36.25
CA ASP A 51 2.22 -12.04 37.42
C ASP A 51 1.68 -11.38 38.70
N GLY A 52 2.20 -11.77 39.86
CA GLY A 52 1.74 -11.22 41.15
C GLY A 52 1.95 -9.70 41.30
N THR A 53 2.73 -9.08 40.40
CA THR A 53 2.97 -7.63 40.39
C THR A 53 2.07 -6.88 39.40
N GLN A 54 1.32 -7.60 38.56
CA GLN A 54 0.51 -7.07 37.47
C GLN A 54 1.29 -6.28 36.40
N THR A 55 2.62 -6.45 36.33
CA THR A 55 3.47 -5.72 35.38
C THR A 55 3.99 -6.60 34.24
N ARG A 56 3.82 -7.92 34.32
CA ARG A 56 4.22 -8.88 33.28
C ARG A 56 3.09 -9.81 32.91
N ALA A 57 3.02 -10.14 31.62
CA ALA A 57 2.09 -11.12 31.08
C ALA A 57 2.78 -12.03 30.06
N SER A 58 2.42 -13.30 30.06
CA SER A 58 2.95 -14.31 29.13
C SER A 58 1.85 -15.06 28.36
N HIS A 59 0.61 -15.03 28.86
CA HIS A 59 -0.54 -15.66 28.23
C HIS A 59 -1.51 -14.58 27.78
N PHE A 60 -1.87 -14.65 26.51
CA PHE A 60 -2.67 -13.63 25.85
C PHE A 60 -3.77 -14.26 25.02
N GLN A 61 -4.85 -13.52 24.83
CA GLN A 61 -5.97 -13.90 24.00
C GLN A 61 -6.39 -12.73 23.10
N ILE A 62 -6.85 -13.07 21.90
CA ILE A 62 -7.46 -12.12 20.98
C ILE A 62 -8.89 -11.84 21.48
N SER A 63 -9.23 -10.57 21.61
CA SER A 63 -10.56 -10.09 21.97
C SER A 63 -10.92 -8.85 21.16
N SER A 64 -12.21 -8.57 20.98
CA SER A 64 -12.64 -7.29 20.39
C SER A 64 -12.26 -6.14 21.31
N ALA A 65 -11.88 -5.00 20.73
CA ALA A 65 -11.64 -3.79 21.51
C ALA A 65 -12.94 -3.30 22.15
N GLY A 66 -12.98 -3.28 23.49
CA GLY A 66 -14.03 -2.63 24.27
C GLY A 66 -13.78 -1.13 24.43
N GLU A 67 -14.64 -0.44 25.17
CA GLU A 67 -14.50 1.01 25.45
C GLU A 67 -13.21 1.35 26.24
N ASP A 68 -12.67 0.39 26.97
CA ASP A 68 -11.46 0.52 27.79
C ASP A 68 -10.16 0.13 27.05
N ALA A 69 -10.21 -0.18 25.75
CA ALA A 69 -9.12 -0.76 24.98
C ALA A 69 -7.76 -0.06 25.20
N PHE A 70 -7.78 1.26 25.25
CA PHE A 70 -6.60 2.14 25.39
C PHE A 70 -6.63 2.96 26.68
N ASN A 71 -7.27 2.46 27.74
CA ASN A 71 -7.32 3.14 29.03
C ASN A 71 -7.09 2.15 30.16
N ARG A 72 -5.85 1.67 30.26
CA ARG A 72 -5.42 0.70 31.26
C ARG A 72 -5.05 1.43 32.55
N SER A 73 -5.42 0.86 33.69
CA SER A 73 -5.07 1.44 35.00
C SER A 73 -3.57 1.38 35.31
N MET A 74 -2.85 0.44 34.71
CA MET A 74 -1.41 0.23 34.91
C MET A 74 -0.71 -0.16 33.60
N PRO A 75 0.54 0.28 33.40
CA PRO A 75 1.35 -0.12 32.26
C PRO A 75 1.81 -1.58 32.38
N LEU A 76 2.10 -2.21 31.25
CA LEU A 76 2.85 -3.46 31.20
C LEU A 76 4.33 -3.14 31.00
N TYR A 77 5.18 -3.75 31.82
CA TYR A 77 6.62 -3.66 31.65
C TYR A 77 7.12 -4.65 30.58
N ASN A 78 6.50 -5.83 30.50
CA ASN A 78 6.91 -6.87 29.55
C ASN A 78 5.74 -7.78 29.13
N PRO A 79 5.38 -7.84 27.84
CA PRO A 79 5.80 -6.94 26.76
C PRO A 79 5.34 -5.50 27.03
N LYS A 80 6.15 -4.50 26.66
CA LYS A 80 5.95 -3.12 27.09
C LYS A 80 4.68 -2.51 26.48
N LEU A 81 3.82 -1.93 27.32
CA LEU A 81 2.73 -1.03 26.95
C LEU A 81 2.59 0.06 28.02
N GLU A 82 2.46 1.31 27.58
CA GLU A 82 1.99 2.40 28.45
C GLU A 82 0.48 2.27 28.72
N THR A 83 -0.07 3.11 29.60
CA THR A 83 -1.48 3.04 30.03
C THR A 83 -2.48 3.35 28.91
N ASP A 84 -2.04 4.06 27.87
CA ASP A 84 -2.81 4.46 26.70
C ASP A 84 -2.46 3.68 25.42
N GLU A 85 -1.70 2.58 25.57
CA GLU A 85 -1.26 1.72 24.47
C GLU A 85 -1.90 0.32 24.57
N GLU A 86 -2.08 -0.34 23.42
CA GLU A 86 -2.56 -1.73 23.37
C GLU A 86 -1.96 -2.48 22.16
N PHE A 87 -1.82 -3.80 22.28
CA PHE A 87 -1.39 -4.63 21.16
C PHE A 87 -2.55 -4.89 20.21
N ILE A 88 -2.60 -4.14 19.11
CA ILE A 88 -3.57 -4.38 18.05
C ILE A 88 -3.19 -5.64 17.28
N VAL A 89 -4.17 -6.53 17.07
CA VAL A 89 -4.03 -7.72 16.23
C VAL A 89 -4.54 -7.39 14.84
N VAL A 90 -3.64 -7.44 13.86
CA VAL A 90 -4.00 -7.25 12.45
C VAL A 90 -3.55 -8.46 11.63
N ARG A 91 -4.45 -8.97 10.80
CA ARG A 91 -4.07 -9.91 9.74
C ARG A 91 -3.28 -9.16 8.68
N ALA A 92 -2.24 -9.80 8.16
CA ALA A 92 -1.47 -9.30 7.04
C ALA A 92 -1.37 -10.34 5.92
N LYS A 93 -1.18 -9.87 4.70
CA LYS A 93 -0.95 -10.73 3.53
C LYS A 93 0.23 -10.24 2.72
N ARG A 94 1.13 -11.15 2.35
CA ARG A 94 2.20 -10.84 1.39
C ARG A 94 1.59 -10.49 0.03
N ARG A 95 1.81 -9.26 -0.45
CA ARG A 95 1.23 -8.71 -1.68
C ARG A 95 2.29 -7.97 -2.48
N PRO A 96 2.17 -7.92 -3.81
CA PRO A 96 2.96 -6.99 -4.58
C PRO A 96 2.36 -5.59 -4.37
N ILE A 97 3.23 -4.61 -4.22
CA ILE A 97 2.91 -3.21 -4.00
C ILE A 97 3.69 -2.36 -5.00
N ILE A 98 3.22 -1.14 -5.24
CA ILE A 98 3.95 -0.13 -6.01
C ILE A 98 4.36 0.99 -5.05
N LEU A 99 5.63 1.39 -5.12
CA LEU A 99 6.16 2.53 -4.39
C LEU A 99 5.65 3.84 -4.99
N ILE A 100 4.86 4.58 -4.22
CA ILE A 100 4.28 5.86 -4.65
C ILE A 100 5.22 7.00 -4.31
N THR A 101 5.73 7.03 -3.07
CA THR A 101 6.71 8.02 -2.62
C THR A 101 7.81 7.31 -1.84
N PRO A 102 9.08 7.46 -2.23
CA PRO A 102 10.20 6.96 -1.44
C PRO A 102 10.25 7.66 -0.08
N SER A 103 11.09 7.16 0.81
CA SER A 103 11.37 7.92 2.02
C SER A 103 12.00 9.27 1.69
N PRO A 104 11.67 10.31 2.48
CA PRO A 104 12.29 11.61 2.32
C PRO A 104 13.77 11.57 2.71
N GLU A 105 14.54 12.52 2.19
CA GLU A 105 15.93 12.70 2.61
C GLU A 105 16.04 12.92 4.12
N GLU A 106 17.09 12.37 4.72
CA GLU A 106 17.33 12.52 6.15
C GLU A 106 17.60 13.98 6.53
N ILE A 107 16.88 14.44 7.55
CA ILE A 107 17.17 15.72 8.18
C ILE A 107 18.33 15.52 9.16
N ARG A 108 19.31 16.44 9.19
CA ARG A 108 20.39 16.39 10.18
C ARG A 108 19.86 16.70 11.58
N THR A 109 19.85 15.70 12.47
CA THR A 109 19.26 15.82 13.82
C THR A 109 20.26 15.74 14.96
N ASN A 110 21.56 15.81 14.67
CA ASN A 110 22.65 15.48 15.61
C ASN A 110 22.65 16.33 16.89
N LEU A 111 21.97 17.49 16.86
CA LEU A 111 21.86 18.44 17.97
C LEU A 111 20.44 18.51 18.55
N LEU A 112 19.49 17.73 18.02
CA LEU A 112 18.09 17.77 18.42
C LEU A 112 17.79 16.64 19.41
N ARG A 113 17.39 17.02 20.63
CA ARG A 113 16.89 16.05 21.62
C ARG A 113 15.67 15.32 21.04
N GLY A 114 15.74 14.00 20.91
CA GLY A 114 14.67 13.20 20.30
C GLY A 114 14.72 13.10 18.77
N GLY A 115 15.82 13.52 18.15
CA GLY A 115 16.01 13.52 16.69
C GLY A 115 15.74 12.19 15.97
N THR A 116 15.90 11.06 16.67
CA THR A 116 15.61 9.72 16.13
C THR A 116 14.13 9.52 15.75
N LYS A 117 13.20 10.32 16.28
CA LYS A 117 11.77 10.24 15.93
C LYS A 117 11.41 10.99 14.63
N ILE A 118 12.35 11.76 14.07
CA ILE A 118 12.17 12.61 12.89
C ILE A 118 12.40 11.80 11.60
N ASN A 119 13.56 11.13 11.48
CA ASN A 119 13.88 10.30 10.32
C ASN A 119 13.30 8.89 10.52
N ARG A 120 12.08 8.66 10.00
CA ARG A 120 11.34 7.40 10.19
C ARG A 120 11.53 6.36 9.07
N HIS A 121 12.19 6.72 7.96
CA HIS A 121 12.42 5.83 6.81
C HIS A 121 11.14 5.13 6.32
N LEU A 122 10.07 5.92 6.21
CA LEU A 122 8.76 5.46 5.76
C LEU A 122 8.57 5.79 4.28
N CYS A 123 8.19 4.78 3.51
CA CYS A 123 7.75 4.90 2.13
C CYS A 123 6.22 4.91 2.07
N LEU A 124 5.63 5.62 1.12
CA LEU A 124 4.21 5.52 0.80
C LEU A 124 4.02 4.51 -0.33
N VAL A 125 3.20 3.49 -0.12
CA VAL A 125 2.98 2.40 -1.07
C VAL A 125 1.50 2.15 -1.33
N ALA A 126 1.18 1.62 -2.51
CA ALA A 126 -0.17 1.18 -2.88
C ALA A 126 -0.20 -0.33 -3.19
N PRO A 127 -1.15 -1.10 -2.62
CA PRO A 127 -1.22 -2.54 -2.80
C PRO A 127 -1.92 -2.96 -4.11
N LEU A 128 -1.50 -4.10 -4.64
CA LEU A 128 -2.13 -4.75 -5.79
C LEU A 128 -3.13 -5.83 -5.39
N TYR A 129 -4.27 -5.83 -6.08
CA TYR A 129 -5.34 -6.81 -5.94
C TYR A 129 -5.54 -7.51 -7.29
N SER A 130 -5.02 -8.73 -7.41
CA SER A 130 -5.11 -9.50 -8.65
C SER A 130 -6.56 -9.79 -9.01
N VAL A 131 -6.93 -9.52 -10.27
CA VAL A 131 -8.28 -9.74 -10.79
C VAL A 131 -8.58 -11.22 -11.00
N ILE A 132 -7.53 -12.04 -11.18
CA ILE A 132 -7.60 -13.50 -11.28
C ILE A 132 -7.02 -14.16 -10.02
N GLY A 133 -7.75 -15.15 -9.49
CA GLY A 133 -7.36 -15.97 -8.35
C GLY A 133 -6.24 -16.96 -8.67
N LYS A 134 -5.77 -17.67 -7.64
CA LYS A 134 -4.71 -18.69 -7.81
C LYS A 134 -5.14 -19.81 -8.76
N TYR A 135 -6.43 -20.13 -8.79
CA TYR A 135 -7.03 -21.21 -9.56
C TYR A 135 -7.70 -20.74 -10.86
N GLY A 136 -7.38 -19.53 -11.34
CA GLY A 136 -7.96 -18.98 -12.57
C GLY A 136 -9.36 -18.38 -12.41
N ASN A 137 -9.96 -18.43 -11.23
CA ASN A 137 -11.26 -17.82 -10.98
C ASN A 137 -11.17 -16.28 -11.02
N ILE A 138 -12.05 -15.66 -11.80
CA ILE A 138 -12.20 -14.20 -11.85
C ILE A 138 -12.77 -13.72 -10.51
N LYS A 139 -12.16 -12.70 -9.91
CA LYS A 139 -12.58 -12.14 -8.61
C LYS A 139 -13.52 -10.96 -8.71
N PHE A 140 -13.55 -10.29 -9.86
CA PHE A 140 -14.38 -9.11 -10.11
C PHE A 140 -15.11 -9.29 -11.43
N PRO A 141 -16.38 -8.85 -11.56
CA PRO A 141 -17.08 -8.89 -12.84
C PRO A 141 -16.26 -8.22 -13.96
N GLN A 142 -16.27 -8.79 -15.16
CA GLN A 142 -15.49 -8.27 -16.29
C GLN A 142 -15.84 -6.81 -16.60
N GLU A 143 -17.13 -6.45 -16.54
CA GLU A 143 -17.60 -5.07 -16.70
C GLU A 143 -16.92 -4.10 -15.74
N PHE A 144 -16.72 -4.49 -14.48
CA PHE A 144 -16.02 -3.66 -13.51
C PHE A 144 -14.52 -3.53 -13.86
N ILE A 145 -13.89 -4.62 -14.29
CA ILE A 145 -12.48 -4.60 -14.71
C ILE A 145 -12.31 -3.65 -15.91
N ASP A 146 -13.19 -3.73 -16.89
CA ASP A 146 -13.16 -2.87 -18.08
C ASP A 146 -13.32 -1.40 -17.69
N ARG A 147 -14.24 -1.07 -16.77
CA ARG A 147 -14.40 0.30 -16.24
C ARG A 147 -13.15 0.82 -15.52
N VAL A 148 -12.44 -0.05 -14.79
CA VAL A 148 -11.13 0.31 -14.20
C VAL A 148 -10.07 0.52 -15.29
N ARG A 149 -10.03 -0.33 -16.32
CA ARG A 149 -9.15 -0.18 -17.49
C ARG A 149 -9.42 1.08 -18.31
N LEU A 150 -10.64 1.61 -18.23
CA LEU A 150 -11.06 2.89 -18.80
C LEU A 150 -10.82 4.07 -17.85
N MET A 151 -10.16 3.83 -16.72
CA MET A 151 -9.82 4.85 -15.74
C MET A 151 -11.03 5.56 -15.12
N GLU A 152 -12.20 4.93 -15.12
CA GLU A 152 -13.44 5.54 -14.69
C GLU A 152 -13.40 5.95 -13.20
N PHE A 153 -12.69 5.18 -12.38
CA PHE A 153 -12.60 5.32 -10.93
C PHE A 153 -11.24 5.89 -10.50
N PRO A 154 -11.16 7.12 -9.95
CA PRO A 154 -9.89 7.73 -9.54
C PRO A 154 -9.12 6.93 -8.48
N GLN A 155 -9.79 6.13 -7.66
CA GLN A 155 -9.14 5.31 -6.62
C GLN A 155 -8.51 4.01 -7.14
N PHE A 156 -8.75 3.63 -8.41
CA PHE A 156 -8.30 2.36 -8.99
C PHE A 156 -7.49 2.57 -10.26
N PHE A 157 -6.28 2.01 -10.30
CA PHE A 157 -5.42 2.03 -11.49
C PHE A 157 -5.18 0.59 -11.95
N PHE A 158 -5.43 0.30 -13.23
CA PHE A 158 -5.23 -1.04 -13.77
C PHE A 158 -3.74 -1.32 -14.00
N ILE A 159 -3.27 -2.50 -13.61
CA ILE A 159 -1.91 -2.97 -13.83
C ILE A 159 -2.00 -4.27 -14.65
N PRO A 160 -1.45 -4.30 -15.89
CA PRO A 160 -1.45 -5.51 -16.70
C PRO A 160 -0.51 -6.57 -16.14
N GLU A 161 -0.61 -7.79 -16.64
CA GLU A 161 0.26 -8.89 -16.25
C GLU A 161 1.72 -8.64 -16.68
N ASN A 162 2.65 -8.97 -15.79
CA ASN A 162 4.06 -9.15 -16.10
C ASN A 162 4.48 -10.54 -15.62
N THR A 163 4.52 -11.49 -16.55
CA THR A 163 4.84 -12.90 -16.29
C THR A 163 6.27 -13.10 -15.80
N LYS A 164 7.23 -12.31 -16.30
CA LYS A 164 8.66 -12.39 -15.93
C LYS A 164 8.87 -12.22 -14.42
N TYR A 165 8.14 -11.31 -13.79
CA TYR A 165 8.26 -11.02 -12.35
C TYR A 165 7.06 -11.49 -11.53
N GLY A 166 6.17 -12.29 -12.11
CA GLY A 166 5.03 -12.88 -11.42
C GLY A 166 3.96 -11.86 -10.98
N ILE A 167 3.90 -10.68 -11.61
CA ILE A 167 2.83 -9.71 -11.39
C ILE A 167 1.65 -10.13 -12.26
N ARG A 168 0.51 -10.41 -11.64
CA ARG A 168 -0.73 -10.74 -12.35
C ARG A 168 -1.47 -9.46 -12.71
N SER A 169 -2.35 -9.51 -13.72
CA SER A 169 -3.32 -8.45 -13.95
C SER A 169 -4.05 -8.10 -12.65
N SER A 170 -3.96 -6.85 -12.23
CA SER A 170 -4.31 -6.40 -10.89
C SER A 170 -4.90 -4.99 -10.91
N ILE A 171 -5.65 -4.69 -9.86
CA ILE A 171 -6.08 -3.33 -9.55
C ILE A 171 -5.15 -2.79 -8.46
N LEU A 172 -4.46 -1.70 -8.75
CA LEU A 172 -3.76 -0.89 -7.75
C LEU A 172 -4.79 -0.04 -7.01
N ARG A 173 -4.79 -0.12 -5.67
CA ARG A 173 -5.78 0.54 -4.83
C ARG A 173 -5.21 1.77 -4.12
N LEU A 174 -5.52 2.95 -4.62
CA LEU A 174 -5.08 4.24 -4.05
C LEU A 174 -5.85 4.61 -2.77
N ASP A 175 -7.06 4.10 -2.61
CA ASP A 175 -7.80 4.20 -1.35
C ASP A 175 -7.26 3.30 -0.22
N SER A 176 -6.21 2.52 -0.51
CA SER A 176 -5.52 1.64 0.43
C SER A 176 -4.04 2.01 0.57
N LEU A 177 -3.67 3.26 0.31
CA LEU A 177 -2.32 3.76 0.53
C LEU A 177 -1.88 3.59 1.99
N GLN A 178 -0.66 3.11 2.20
CA GLN A 178 -0.10 2.95 3.56
C GLN A 178 1.37 3.35 3.60
N ALA A 179 1.77 3.88 4.75
CA ALA A 179 3.17 4.11 5.06
C ALA A 179 3.81 2.79 5.52
N VAL A 180 4.93 2.41 4.92
CA VAL A 180 5.66 1.17 5.22
C VAL A 180 7.13 1.49 5.43
N PHE A 181 7.72 0.92 6.47
CA PHE A 181 9.16 1.04 6.72
C PHE A 181 9.95 0.36 5.61
N GLU A 182 10.99 1.03 5.09
CA GLU A 182 11.79 0.57 3.95
C GLU A 182 12.25 -0.88 4.07
N ASN A 183 12.70 -1.29 5.26
CA ASN A 183 13.22 -2.63 5.52
C ASN A 183 12.15 -3.73 5.47
N HIS A 184 10.86 -3.38 5.39
CA HIS A 184 9.77 -4.35 5.17
C HIS A 184 9.47 -4.58 3.69
N LEU A 185 10.14 -3.87 2.78
CA LEU A 185 9.97 -3.99 1.35
C LEU A 185 10.98 -4.97 0.74
N ASP A 186 10.47 -5.92 -0.04
CA ASP A 186 11.26 -6.90 -0.79
C ASP A 186 11.27 -6.52 -2.28
N PRO A 187 12.36 -5.89 -2.79
CA PRO A 187 12.38 -5.20 -4.07
C PRO A 187 12.33 -6.12 -5.29
N LEU A 188 11.60 -5.69 -6.32
CA LEU A 188 11.65 -6.28 -7.66
C LEU A 188 12.44 -5.36 -8.62
N PRO A 189 13.14 -5.93 -9.61
CA PRO A 189 13.83 -5.16 -10.67
C PRO A 189 12.83 -4.70 -11.76
N LEU A 190 11.66 -4.22 -11.35
CA LEU A 190 10.54 -3.83 -12.19
C LEU A 190 9.98 -2.50 -11.71
N LYS A 191 9.73 -1.58 -12.64
CA LYS A 191 8.97 -0.36 -12.39
C LYS A 191 7.97 -0.10 -13.51
N LEU A 192 7.01 0.77 -13.23
CA LEU A 192 6.19 1.39 -14.25
C LEU A 192 7.05 2.21 -15.22
N SER A 193 6.64 2.27 -16.50
CA SER A 193 7.28 3.15 -17.46
C SER A 193 7.04 4.61 -17.12
N LYS A 194 7.84 5.52 -17.70
CA LYS A 194 7.67 6.96 -17.46
C LYS A 194 6.24 7.44 -17.71
N LEU A 195 5.64 7.05 -18.84
CA LEU A 195 4.26 7.45 -19.18
C LEU A 195 3.25 6.91 -18.17
N ALA A 196 3.38 5.65 -17.75
CA ALA A 196 2.51 5.07 -16.72
C ALA A 196 2.65 5.79 -15.37
N ILE A 197 3.86 6.20 -14.98
CA ILE A 197 4.10 6.98 -13.76
C ILE A 197 3.45 8.36 -13.86
N ASP A 198 3.61 9.06 -14.99
CA ASP A 198 3.05 10.40 -15.19
C ASP A 198 1.50 10.38 -15.11
N ILE A 199 0.87 9.36 -15.71
CA ILE A 199 -0.58 9.16 -15.63
C ILE A 199 -1.00 8.80 -14.20
N LEU A 200 -0.32 7.85 -13.55
CA LEU A 200 -0.60 7.45 -12.16
C LEU A 200 -0.48 8.65 -11.20
N GLN A 201 0.52 9.51 -11.41
CA GLN A 201 0.68 10.72 -10.61
C GLN A 201 -0.49 11.69 -10.82
N GLY A 202 -0.90 11.93 -12.07
CA GLY A 202 -2.11 12.70 -12.36
C GLY A 202 -3.35 12.12 -11.67
N GLN A 203 -3.46 10.80 -11.65
CA GLN A 203 -4.58 10.11 -11.00
C GLN A 203 -4.56 10.30 -9.48
N ILE A 204 -3.39 10.22 -8.85
CA ILE A 204 -3.22 10.48 -7.41
C ILE A 204 -3.58 11.93 -7.09
N GLU A 205 -3.15 12.89 -7.91
CA GLU A 205 -3.49 14.31 -7.73
C GLU A 205 -5.01 14.54 -7.84
N CYS A 206 -5.67 13.89 -8.79
CA CYS A 206 -7.12 13.93 -8.93
C CYS A 206 -7.82 13.27 -7.73
N PHE A 207 -7.40 12.07 -7.33
CA PHE A 207 -7.99 11.32 -6.22
C PHE A 207 -7.86 12.02 -4.86
N ILE A 208 -6.68 12.58 -4.55
CA ILE A 208 -6.41 13.21 -3.24
C ILE A 208 -6.93 14.64 -3.19
N ASN A 209 -6.70 15.42 -4.24
CA ASN A 209 -6.93 16.88 -4.21
C ASN A 209 -8.14 17.32 -5.04
N GLY A 210 -8.81 16.41 -5.75
CA GLY A 210 -9.84 16.78 -6.73
C GLY A 210 -9.28 17.61 -7.88
N LYS A 211 -7.97 17.50 -8.17
CA LYS A 211 -7.30 18.34 -9.17
C LYS A 211 -7.75 17.99 -10.58
N GLU A 212 -8.10 19.03 -11.33
CA GLU A 212 -8.43 18.98 -12.76
C GLU A 212 -7.20 19.34 -13.62
N ASN A 213 -7.29 19.10 -14.93
CA ASN A 213 -6.30 19.30 -15.97
C ASN A 213 -5.00 18.52 -15.78
N THR A 214 -5.11 17.26 -15.35
CA THR A 214 -3.98 16.33 -15.22
C THR A 214 -3.86 15.42 -16.45
N ASN A 215 -2.68 14.82 -16.67
CA ASN A 215 -2.51 13.80 -17.71
C ASN A 215 -3.48 12.61 -17.55
N TYR A 216 -3.87 12.31 -16.31
CA TYR A 216 -4.90 11.32 -15.99
C TYR A 216 -6.26 11.71 -16.56
N GLU A 217 -6.72 12.94 -16.29
CA GLU A 217 -8.04 13.38 -16.71
C GLU A 217 -8.13 13.47 -18.23
N THR A 218 -7.11 14.03 -18.89
CA THR A 218 -7.04 14.09 -20.35
C THR A 218 -7.15 12.69 -20.97
N LEU A 219 -6.41 11.71 -20.43
CA LEU A 219 -6.49 10.34 -20.93
C LEU A 219 -7.83 9.68 -20.60
N ARG A 220 -8.34 9.85 -19.38
CA ARG A 220 -9.63 9.32 -18.94
C ARG A 220 -10.75 9.77 -19.86
N GLU A 221 -10.83 11.06 -20.18
CA GLU A 221 -11.86 11.59 -21.09
C GLU A 221 -11.75 10.96 -22.48
N LEU A 222 -10.54 10.80 -23.01
CA LEU A 222 -10.30 10.14 -24.29
C LEU A 222 -10.71 8.65 -24.28
N LEU A 223 -10.50 7.93 -23.17
CA LEU A 223 -10.88 6.52 -23.04
C LEU A 223 -12.39 6.32 -22.82
N LEU A 224 -13.04 7.24 -22.11
CA LEU A 224 -14.48 7.16 -21.84
C LEU A 224 -15.33 7.63 -23.03
N ASN A 225 -14.84 8.63 -23.77
CA ASN A 225 -15.53 9.27 -24.89
C ASN A 225 -14.68 9.22 -26.17
N PRO A 226 -14.45 8.03 -26.76
CA PRO A 226 -13.72 7.92 -28.02
C PRO A 226 -14.56 8.52 -29.16
N ASP A 227 -13.92 9.29 -30.04
CA ASP A 227 -14.52 9.84 -31.26
C ASP A 227 -15.10 8.75 -32.20
#